data_AF-A0A933WRA1-F1
#
_entry.id   AF-A0A933WRA1-F1
#
_cell.length_a   1.000
_cell.length_b   1.000
_cell.length_c   1.000
_cell.angle_alpha   90.00
_cell.angle_beta   90.00
_cell.angle_gamma   90.00
#
_symmetry.space_group_name_H-M   'P 1'
#
loop_
_entity.id
_entity.type
_entity.pdbx_description
1 polymer ?
#
loop_
_entity_poly.entity_id
_entity_poly.type
_entity_poly.pdbx_seq_one_letter_code
_entity_poly.pdbx_strand_id
1 'polypeptide(L)' 'MGTAIKMTSIRLDTKLADEAVRALGAKSRSEAVHIALREMVTLKKFKELMSKHGGKLKFEAYDK' A
#
# COMPACT_ATOMS: atom_id res chain seq x y z
N MET A 1 1.33 -4.49 -22.54
CA MET A 1 2.68 -4.95 -22.17
C MET A 1 2.62 -5.45 -20.73
N GLY A 2 2.57 -6.77 -20.52
CA GLY A 2 2.55 -7.33 -19.16
C GLY A 2 3.82 -6.94 -18.43
N THR A 3 3.69 -6.24 -17.31
CA THR A 3 4.83 -5.85 -16.48
C THR A 3 5.42 -7.14 -15.91
N ALA A 4 6.51 -7.63 -16.50
CA ALA A 4 7.20 -8.81 -16.01
C ALA A 4 7.68 -8.51 -14.58
N ILE A 5 7.10 -9.19 -13.59
CA ILE A 5 7.53 -9.08 -12.20
C ILE A 5 8.94 -9.67 -12.13
N LYS A 6 9.95 -8.81 -11.95
CA LYS A 6 11.34 -9.26 -11.77
C LYS A 6 11.48 -9.83 -10.37
N MET A 7 11.61 -11.16 -10.30
CA MET A 7 11.91 -11.84 -9.05
C MET A 7 13.32 -11.50 -8.59
N THR A 8 13.44 -11.02 -7.35
CA THR A 8 14.71 -10.62 -6.75
C THR A 8 14.84 -11.33 -5.41
N SER A 9 16.01 -11.90 -5.13
CA SER A 9 16.29 -12.49 -3.81
C SER A 9 16.74 -11.40 -2.84
N ILE A 10 16.00 -11.24 -1.74
CA ILE A 10 16.33 -10.31 -0.65
C ILE A 10 16.35 -11.07 0.67
N ARG A 11 17.12 -10.57 1.64
CA ARG A 11 17.04 -11.07 3.03
C ARG A 11 15.84 -10.41 3.70
N LEU A 12 14.94 -11.22 4.24
CA LEU A 12 13.71 -10.79 4.89
C LEU A 12 13.53 -11.60 6.18
N ASP A 13 13.03 -10.97 7.24
CA ASP A 13 12.60 -11.70 8.43
C ASP A 13 11.42 -12.61 8.07
N THR A 14 11.63 -13.91 8.20
CA THR A 14 10.65 -14.92 7.82
C THR A 14 9.45 -14.94 8.76
N LYS A 15 9.61 -14.58 10.03
CA LYS A 15 8.50 -14.52 11.00
C LYS A 15 7.55 -13.39 10.64
N LEU A 16 8.10 -12.22 10.38
CA LEU A 16 7.32 -11.06 9.94
C LEU A 16 6.59 -11.34 8.62
N ALA A 17 7.25 -12.04 7.69
CA ALA A 17 6.62 -12.43 6.42
C ALA A 17 5.45 -13.39 6.63
N ASP A 18 5.58 -14.36 7.54
CA ASP A 18 4.52 -15.31 7.88
C ASP A 18 3.34 -14.64 8.60
N GLU A 19 3.61 -13.67 9.48
CA GLU A 19 2.57 -12.85 10.10
C GLU A 19 1.84 -12.01 9.06
N ALA A 20 2.56 -11.38 8.13
CA ALA A 20 1.97 -10.60 7.05
C ALA A 20 1.07 -11.45 6.15
N VAL A 21 1.47 -12.69 5.84
CA VAL A 21 0.63 -13.65 5.09
C VAL A 21 -0.70 -13.89 5.80
N ARG A 22 -0.68 -14.09 7.13
CA ARG A 22 -1.90 -14.32 7.92
C ARG A 22 -2.76 -13.07 8.02
N ALA A 23 -2.15 -11.92 8.29
CA ALA A 23 -2.87 -10.65 8.45
C ALA A 23 -3.53 -10.17 7.15
N LEU A 24 -2.85 -10.37 6.01
CA LEU A 24 -3.32 -9.92 4.69
C LEU A 24 -4.11 -11.01 3.92
N GLY A 25 -4.22 -12.23 4.46
CA GLY A 25 -4.87 -13.35 3.79
C GLY A 25 -4.20 -13.77 2.47
N ALA A 26 -2.90 -13.53 2.33
CA ALA A 26 -2.14 -13.81 1.11
C ALA A 26 -1.87 -15.31 0.95
N LYS A 27 -1.65 -15.78 -0.28
CA LYS A 27 -1.33 -17.20 -0.57
C LYS A 27 0.16 -17.50 -0.41
N SER A 28 1.01 -16.48 -0.48
CA SER A 28 2.46 -16.64 -0.36
C SER A 28 3.12 -15.43 0.30
N ARG A 29 4.33 -15.63 0.86
CA ARG A 29 5.15 -14.55 1.42
C ARG A 29 5.42 -13.44 0.40
N SER A 30 5.72 -13.82 -0.84
CA SER A 30 5.97 -12.85 -1.92
C SER A 30 4.74 -12.00 -2.23
N GLU A 31 3.56 -12.60 -2.21
CA GLU A 31 2.29 -11.90 -2.41
C GLU A 31 1.99 -10.94 -1.25
N ALA A 32 2.17 -11.39 -0.01
CA ALA A 32 2.02 -10.54 1.18
C ALA A 32 2.93 -9.29 1.10
N VAL A 33 4.19 -9.49 0.71
CA VAL A 33 5.15 -8.38 0.52
C VAL A 33 4.67 -7.43 -0.58
N HIS A 34 4.14 -7.95 -1.69
CA HIS A 34 3.68 -7.12 -2.80
C HIS A 34 2.45 -6.27 -2.42
N ILE A 35 1.51 -6.86 -1.67
CA ILE A 35 0.33 -6.17 -1.14
C ILE A 35 0.76 -5.08 -0.16
N ALA A 36 1.61 -5.41 0.81
CA ALA A 36 2.10 -4.48 1.83
C ALA A 36 2.80 -3.25 1.19
N LEU A 37 3.65 -3.48 0.19
CA LEU A 37 4.32 -2.39 -0.53
C LEU A 37 3.34 -1.49 -1.27
N ARG A 38 2.33 -2.07 -1.92
CA ARG A 38 1.29 -1.31 -2.63
C ARG A 38 0.48 -0.44 -1.67
N GLU A 39 0.04 -1.02 -0.55
CA GLU A 39 -0.73 -0.29 0.46
C GLU A 39 0.08 0.83 1.09
N MET A 40 1.34 0.57 1.44
CA MET A 40 2.22 1.59 2.03
C MET A 40 2.44 2.79 1.08
N VAL A 41 2.68 2.53 -0.21
CA VAL A 41 2.81 3.61 -1.21
C VAL A 41 1.50 4.39 -1.35
N THR A 42 0.37 3.70 -1.35
CA THR A 42 -0.96 4.32 -1.48
C THR A 42 -1.28 5.19 -0.27
N LEU A 43 -0.99 4.69 0.94
CA LEU A 43 -1.15 5.43 2.19
C LEU A 43 -0.26 6.67 2.22
N LYS A 44 0.98 6.59 1.74
CA LYS A 44 1.86 7.75 1.63
C LYS A 44 1.28 8.82 0.70
N LYS A 45 0.84 8.43 -0.49
CA LYS A 45 0.18 9.34 -1.45
C LYS A 45 -1.08 9.97 -0.86
N PHE A 46 -1.87 9.19 -0.13
CA PHE A 46 -3.06 9.69 0.56
C PHE A 46 -2.69 10.74 1.62
N LYS A 47 -1.67 10.48 2.45
CA LYS A 47 -1.17 11.46 3.43
C LYS A 47 -0.68 12.75 2.76
N GLU A 48 0.04 12.65 1.65
CA GLU A 48 0.50 13.82 0.88
C GLU A 48 -0.68 14.62 0.31
N LEU A 49 -1.68 13.94 -0.26
CA LEU A 49 -2.91 14.57 -0.75
C LEU A 49 -3.64 15.31 0.38
N MET A 50 -3.83 14.65 1.52
CA MET A 50 -4.50 15.23 2.69
C MET A 50 -3.71 16.38 3.31
N SER A 51 -2.38 16.31 3.34
CA SER A 51 -1.55 17.43 3.81
C SER A 51 -1.66 18.64 2.89
N LYS A 52 -1.71 18.43 1.58
CA LYS A 52 -1.77 19.50 0.59
C LYS A 52 -3.15 20.19 0.56
N HIS A 53 -4.22 19.41 0.69
CA HIS A 53 -5.60 19.85 0.41
C HIS A 53 -6.56 19.77 1.61
N GLY A 54 -6.18 19.09 2.69
CA GLY A 54 -7.00 18.95 3.90
C GLY A 54 -7.40 20.31 4.47
N GLY A 55 -8.70 20.51 4.66
CA GLY A 55 -9.27 21.77 5.17
C GLY A 55 -9.24 22.96 4.19
N LYS A 56 -8.59 22.83 3.02
CA LYS A 56 -8.55 23.87 1.98
C LYS A 56 -9.60 23.68 0.90
N LEU A 57 -10.10 22.46 0.76
CA LEU A 57 -11.18 22.14 -0.17
C LEU A 57 -12.51 22.56 0.45
N LYS A 58 -13.27 23.39 -0.27
CA LYS A 58 -14.67 23.66 0.04
C LYS A 58 -15.53 22.72 -0.79
N PHE A 59 -16.52 22.09 -0.17
CA PHE A 59 -17.51 21.31 -0.89
C PHE A 59 -18.42 22.30 -1.62
N GLU A 60 -18.41 22.31 -2.95
CA GLU A 60 -19.15 23.29 -3.76
C GLU A 60 -20.67 23.25 -3.55
N ALA A 61 -21.19 22.13 -3.03
CA ALA A 61 -22.60 21.98 -2.67
C ALA A 61 -22.89 22.18 -1.16
N TYR A 62 -21.98 22.79 -0.39
CA TYR A 62 -22.22 23.13 1.02
C TYR A 62 -23.08 24.40 1.22
N ASP A 63 -23.44 25.10 0.14
CA ASP A 63 -24.15 26.38 0.19
C ASP A 63 -25.51 26.36 -0.54
N LYS A 64 -26.26 25.26 -0.41
CA LYS A 64 -27.69 25.18 -0.77
C LYS A 64 -28.49 24.35 0.22
#